data_AF-A0A7Z8PAJ5-F1
#
_entry.id   AF-A0A7Z8PAJ5-F1
#
_cell.length_a   1.000
_cell.length_b   1.000
_cell.length_c   1.000
_cell.angle_alpha   90.00
_cell.angle_beta   90.00
_cell.angle_gamma   90.00
#
_symmetry.space_group_name_H-M   'P 1'
#
loop_
_entity.id
_entity.type
_entity.pdbx_description
1 polymer ?
#
loop_
_entity_poly.entity_id
_entity_poly.type
_entity_poly.pdbx_seq_one_letter_code
_entity_poly.pdbx_strand_id
1 'polypeptide(L)'
;MSKTRAHRSCHKPGRHTTRGKKSAPHRSASTCHRCASGDGPHDAHAWVRDHRPIDESHFMVSMLRCPACGRRALAIWAELIDWHGGDDSTASLIIPVPQDHALDPTLITDEKAVERLLSSLGPCPHLATTHPRGESASPWTWCNDQPFILPHD
;
A
#
# COMPACT_ATOMS: atom_id res chain seq x y z
N MET A 1 -43.21 54.73 4.91
CA MET A 1 -43.03 53.54 5.78
C MET A 1 -41.55 53.23 5.86
N SER A 2 -40.84 53.71 6.88
CA SER A 2 -39.41 53.42 7.06
C SER A 2 -39.15 53.13 8.54
N LYS A 3 -38.78 51.88 8.84
CA LYS A 3 -38.50 51.41 10.19
C LYS A 3 -37.04 51.69 10.56
N THR A 4 -36.89 52.21 11.77
CA THR A 4 -35.72 52.30 12.64
C THR A 4 -35.02 50.96 12.84
N ARG A 5 -33.68 50.93 12.97
CA ARG A 5 -32.99 50.59 14.24
C ARG A 5 -31.47 50.70 14.16
N ALA A 6 -30.91 50.99 15.32
CA ALA A 6 -29.53 51.37 15.57
C ALA A 6 -28.74 50.27 16.30
N HIS A 7 -27.41 50.42 16.23
CA HIS A 7 -26.35 49.95 17.14
C HIS A 7 -26.18 48.44 17.43
N ARG A 8 -24.97 47.92 17.17
CA ARG A 8 -23.92 47.71 18.21
C ARG A 8 -22.63 47.17 17.57
N SER A 9 -21.51 47.81 17.94
CA SER A 9 -20.15 47.31 17.76
C SER A 9 -19.90 46.13 18.71
N CYS A 10 -19.25 45.07 18.24
CA CYS A 10 -18.62 44.06 19.09
C CYS A 10 -17.36 43.50 18.41
N HIS A 11 -16.22 43.80 19.05
CA HIS A 11 -14.93 43.11 19.09
C HIS A 11 -14.60 41.99 18.07
N LYS A 12 -13.44 42.16 17.42
CA LYS A 12 -12.65 41.10 16.78
C LYS A 12 -12.28 40.02 17.81
N PRO A 13 -12.55 38.73 17.55
CA PRO A 13 -11.77 37.65 18.12
C PRO A 13 -10.57 37.36 17.24
N GLY A 14 -9.45 37.14 17.90
CA GLY A 14 -8.15 36.94 17.31
C GLY A 14 -8.07 35.78 16.33
N ARG A 15 -7.07 35.96 15.46
CA ARG A 15 -6.44 35.01 14.57
C ARG A 15 -6.20 33.66 15.27
N HIS A 16 -7.15 32.73 15.16
CA HIS A 16 -6.83 31.32 15.35
C HIS A 16 -6.17 30.84 14.07
N THR A 17 -4.84 30.85 14.07
CA THR A 17 -4.03 30.06 13.15
C THR A 17 -4.50 28.62 13.30
N THR A 18 -5.18 28.10 12.28
CA THR A 18 -5.44 26.66 12.18
C THR A 18 -4.08 25.99 12.12
N ARG A 19 -3.67 25.46 13.27
CA ARG A 19 -2.62 24.49 13.46
C ARG A 19 -2.69 23.53 12.27
N GLY A 20 -1.69 23.60 11.39
CA GLY A 20 -1.66 22.83 10.16
C GLY A 20 -2.03 21.38 10.49
N LYS A 21 -3.09 20.88 9.87
CA LYS A 21 -3.29 19.44 9.77
C LYS A 21 -2.00 18.93 9.13
N LYS A 22 -1.13 18.32 9.93
CA LYS A 22 -0.03 17.53 9.39
C LYS A 22 -0.72 16.46 8.56
N SER A 23 -0.72 16.64 7.24
CA SER A 23 -1.08 15.59 6.30
C SER A 23 -0.33 14.34 6.75
N ALA A 24 -1.05 13.24 6.98
CA ALA A 24 -0.40 11.98 7.31
C ALA A 24 0.72 11.74 6.27
N PRO A 25 1.93 11.35 6.69
CA PRO A 25 3.02 11.15 5.75
C PRO A 25 2.54 10.16 4.67
N HIS A 26 2.69 10.55 3.40
CA HIS A 26 2.44 9.67 2.26
C HIS A 26 3.33 8.44 2.44
N ARG A 27 2.75 7.34 2.90
CA ARG A 27 3.42 6.05 3.03
C ARG A 27 3.55 5.48 1.62
N SER A 28 4.70 5.66 0.99
CA SER A 28 4.97 5.11 -0.34
C SER A 28 5.08 3.58 -0.28
N ALA A 29 4.70 2.90 -1.35
CA ALA A 29 4.88 1.45 -1.48
C ALA A 29 6.33 1.00 -1.46
N SER A 30 7.27 1.91 -1.73
CA SER A 30 8.69 1.64 -1.61
C SER A 30 9.17 1.56 -0.17
N THR A 31 8.42 2.02 0.85
CA THR A 31 8.92 2.12 2.23
C THR A 31 8.19 1.23 3.23
N CYS A 32 8.96 0.71 4.18
CA CYS A 32 8.44 -0.04 5.31
C CYS A 32 7.54 0.85 6.16
N HIS A 33 6.25 0.52 6.20
CA HIS A 33 5.26 1.31 6.95
C HIS A 33 5.63 1.50 8.43
N ARG A 34 6.33 0.55 9.06
CA ARG A 34 6.75 0.71 10.46
C ARG A 34 7.82 1.78 10.62
N CYS A 35 8.77 1.85 9.69
CA CYS A 35 9.92 2.75 9.75
C CYS A 35 9.68 4.08 9.03
N ALA A 36 8.73 4.15 8.10
CA ALA A 36 8.43 5.33 7.28
C ALA A 36 7.96 6.57 8.09
N SER A 37 7.80 6.44 9.40
CA SER A 37 7.48 7.57 10.31
C SER A 37 8.67 8.00 11.18
N GLY A 38 9.85 7.40 11.00
CA GLY A 38 11.08 7.76 11.73
C GLY A 38 11.94 8.79 10.99
N ASP A 39 12.86 9.42 11.72
CA ASP A 39 13.77 10.47 11.24
C ASP A 39 15.03 9.91 10.54
N GLY A 40 14.87 8.93 9.65
CA GLY A 40 15.95 8.34 8.87
C GLY A 40 15.81 8.62 7.37
N PRO A 41 16.88 8.43 6.57
CA PRO A 41 16.80 8.63 5.13
C PRO A 41 15.85 7.59 4.51
N HIS A 42 15.03 8.04 3.55
CA HIS A 42 13.91 7.25 3.01
C HIS A 42 14.33 5.88 2.43
N ASP A 43 15.53 5.81 1.86
CA ASP A 43 16.15 4.60 1.30
C ASP A 43 16.52 3.57 2.38
N ALA A 44 16.96 4.01 3.57
CA ALA A 44 17.21 3.12 4.70
C ALA A 44 15.94 2.42 5.22
N HIS A 45 14.77 2.92 4.81
CA HIS A 45 13.48 2.34 5.15
C HIS A 45 12.81 1.68 3.97
N ALA A 46 13.46 1.64 2.81
CA ALA A 46 12.90 1.03 1.62
C ALA A 46 12.77 -0.48 1.79
N TRP A 47 11.71 -1.05 1.25
CA TRP A 47 11.62 -2.50 1.10
C TRP A 47 12.68 -2.96 0.10
N VAL A 48 13.48 -3.94 0.49
CA VAL A 48 14.48 -4.57 -0.37
C VAL A 48 14.03 -5.99 -0.66
N ARG A 49 14.16 -6.44 -1.91
CA ARG A 49 13.84 -7.82 -2.29
C ARG A 49 14.86 -8.77 -1.66
N ASP A 50 14.36 -9.75 -0.92
CA ASP A 50 15.14 -10.79 -0.23
C ASP A 50 15.12 -12.10 -1.01
N HIS A 51 13.94 -12.52 -1.48
CA HIS A 51 13.73 -13.73 -2.27
C HIS A 51 12.63 -13.51 -3.31
N ARG A 52 12.60 -14.32 -4.37
CA ARG A 52 11.50 -14.35 -5.34
C ARG A 52 11.03 -15.80 -5.56
N PRO A 53 10.11 -16.32 -4.73
CA PRO A 53 9.65 -17.70 -4.83
C PRO A 53 8.93 -18.03 -6.14
N ILE A 54 8.20 -17.06 -6.71
CA ILE A 54 7.48 -17.23 -7.98
C ILE A 54 7.93 -16.10 -8.92
N ASP A 55 8.46 -16.46 -10.08
CA ASP A 55 8.98 -15.55 -11.11
C ASP A 55 8.44 -15.93 -12.48
N GLU A 56 7.11 -15.88 -12.62
CA GLU A 56 6.42 -16.13 -13.88
C GLU A 56 6.13 -14.80 -14.58
N SER A 57 5.95 -14.84 -15.90
CA SER A 57 5.78 -13.62 -16.71
C SER A 57 4.56 -12.79 -16.33
N HIS A 58 3.49 -13.46 -15.88
CA HIS A 58 2.18 -12.85 -15.59
C HIS A 58 1.81 -12.91 -14.10
N PHE A 59 2.63 -13.58 -13.30
CA PHE A 59 2.43 -13.70 -11.87
C PHE A 59 3.79 -13.79 -11.14
N MET A 60 4.08 -12.79 -10.32
CA MET A 60 5.33 -12.74 -9.57
C MET A 60 5.03 -12.59 -8.08
N VAL A 61 5.73 -13.38 -7.27
CA VAL A 61 5.73 -13.23 -5.83
C VAL A 61 7.15 -13.03 -5.35
N SER A 62 7.36 -11.94 -4.62
CA SER A 62 8.63 -11.57 -4.01
C SER A 62 8.48 -11.45 -2.49
N MET A 63 9.47 -11.94 -1.76
CA MET A 63 9.63 -11.62 -0.35
C MET A 63 10.49 -10.38 -0.22
N LEU A 64 9.99 -9.43 0.55
CA LEU A 64 10.65 -8.18 0.86
C LEU A 64 11.12 -8.19 2.31
N ARG A 65 12.21 -7.49 2.59
CA ARG A 65 12.74 -7.24 3.92
C ARG A 65 13.03 -5.76 4.09
N CYS A 66 12.69 -5.23 5.26
CA CYS A 66 13.13 -3.90 5.67
C CYS A 66 14.53 -4.02 6.31
N PRO A 67 15.56 -3.35 5.78
CA PRO A 67 16.90 -3.43 6.34
C PRO A 67 16.99 -2.78 7.73
N ALA A 68 16.16 -1.79 8.03
CA ALA A 68 16.18 -1.08 9.32
C ALA A 68 15.58 -1.88 10.48
N CYS A 69 14.44 -2.57 10.27
CA CYS A 69 13.75 -3.28 11.36
C CYS A 69 13.65 -4.79 11.17
N GLY A 70 14.15 -5.33 10.05
CA GLY A 70 14.12 -6.76 9.75
C GLY A 70 12.74 -7.33 9.42
N ARG A 71 11.68 -6.53 9.48
CA ARG A 71 10.32 -6.97 9.11
C ARG A 71 10.28 -7.47 7.68
N ARG A 72 9.39 -8.42 7.42
CA ARG A 72 9.16 -9.01 6.10
C ARG A 72 7.82 -8.54 5.53
N ALA A 73 7.72 -8.56 4.21
CA ALA A 73 6.47 -8.36 3.49
C ALA A 73 6.43 -9.29 2.27
N LEU A 74 5.22 -9.62 1.83
CA LEU A 74 4.98 -10.24 0.54
C LEU A 74 4.68 -9.14 -0.48
N ALA A 75 5.34 -9.18 -1.63
CA ALA A 75 4.96 -8.39 -2.79
C ALA A 75 4.43 -9.33 -3.87
N ILE A 76 3.20 -9.09 -4.29
CA ILE A 76 2.54 -9.85 -5.36
C ILE A 76 2.36 -8.88 -6.52
N TRP A 77 2.70 -9.32 -7.72
CA TRP A 77 2.36 -8.66 -8.96
C TRP A 77 1.64 -9.65 -9.86
N ALA A 78 0.58 -9.21 -10.52
CA ALA A 78 -0.23 -10.04 -11.39
C ALA A 78 -0.65 -9.24 -12.62
N GLU A 79 -0.69 -9.90 -13.78
CA GLU A 79 -1.09 -9.34 -15.07
C GLU A 79 -2.29 -10.12 -15.61
N LEU A 80 -3.32 -9.38 -16.02
CA LEU A 80 -4.48 -9.94 -16.69
C LEU A 80 -4.24 -9.91 -18.19
N ILE A 81 -3.93 -11.07 -18.77
CA ILE A 81 -3.60 -11.20 -20.18
C ILE A 81 -4.90 -11.23 -20.98
N ASP A 82 -5.05 -10.31 -21.92
CA ASP A 82 -6.17 -10.38 -22.87
C ASP A 82 -5.71 -10.66 -24.31
N TRP A 83 -4.40 -10.86 -24.50
CA TRP A 83 -3.74 -11.14 -25.78
C TRP A 83 -3.98 -10.08 -26.86
N HIS A 84 -4.42 -8.88 -26.46
CA HIS A 84 -4.77 -7.81 -27.36
C HIS A 84 -3.81 -6.63 -27.22
N GLY A 85 -2.73 -6.61 -28.00
CA GLY A 85 -1.92 -5.40 -28.15
C GLY A 85 -0.88 -5.11 -27.05
N GLY A 86 -0.70 -6.01 -26.09
CA GLY A 86 0.48 -6.06 -25.20
C GLY A 86 0.57 -5.00 -24.10
N ASP A 87 -0.48 -4.21 -23.87
CA ASP A 87 -0.62 -3.28 -22.75
C ASP A 87 -1.62 -3.85 -21.73
N ASP A 88 -1.30 -5.01 -21.17
CA ASP A 88 -2.20 -5.75 -20.28
C ASP A 88 -2.41 -5.04 -18.94
N SER A 89 -3.58 -5.23 -18.35
CA SER A 89 -3.88 -4.61 -17.05
C SER A 89 -3.09 -5.34 -15.96
N THR A 90 -2.46 -4.60 -15.06
CA THR A 90 -1.69 -5.20 -13.96
C THR A 90 -2.19 -4.75 -12.60
N ALA A 91 -1.85 -5.53 -11.59
CA ALA A 91 -2.07 -5.16 -10.21
C ALA A 91 -0.87 -5.53 -9.34
N SER A 92 -0.72 -4.80 -8.24
CA SER A 92 0.35 -5.07 -7.29
C SER A 92 -0.13 -4.91 -5.85
N LEU A 93 0.32 -5.82 -4.99
CA LEU A 93 0.05 -5.82 -3.57
C LEU A 93 1.37 -5.84 -2.80
N ILE A 94 1.42 -5.11 -1.68
CA ILE A 94 2.46 -5.25 -0.66
C ILE A 94 1.79 -5.52 0.68
N ILE A 95 2.04 -6.71 1.23
CA ILE A 95 1.38 -7.24 2.41
C ILE A 95 2.45 -7.45 3.48
N PRO A 96 2.58 -6.54 4.46
CA PRO A 96 3.48 -6.74 5.58
C PRO A 96 3.08 -7.99 6.37
N VAL A 97 4.04 -8.89 6.60
CA VAL A 97 3.76 -10.13 7.32
C VAL A 97 3.97 -9.90 8.82
N PRO A 98 2.99 -10.27 9.67
CA PRO A 98 3.14 -10.22 11.13
C PRO A 98 4.39 -10.97 11.61
N GLN A 99 5.04 -10.50 12.68
CA GLN A 99 6.31 -11.11 13.15
C GLN A 99 6.13 -12.53 13.74
N ASP A 100 4.94 -12.83 14.22
CA ASP A 100 4.49 -14.14 14.68
C ASP A 100 4.13 -15.09 13.54
N HIS A 101 3.92 -14.57 12.32
CA HIS A 101 3.80 -15.38 11.13
C HIS A 101 5.19 -15.70 10.55
N ALA A 102 5.58 -16.96 10.65
CA ALA A 102 6.78 -17.46 9.98
C ALA A 102 6.55 -17.44 8.46
N LEU A 103 7.21 -16.52 7.76
CA LEU A 103 7.25 -16.50 6.31
C LEU A 103 8.44 -17.33 5.83
N ASP A 104 8.15 -18.56 5.39
CA ASP A 104 9.13 -19.48 4.82
C ASP A 104 9.02 -19.47 3.28
N PRO A 105 10.06 -19.03 2.54
CA PRO A 105 10.05 -19.01 1.08
C PRO A 105 9.83 -20.39 0.47
N THR A 106 10.23 -21.47 1.15
CA THR A 106 10.13 -22.84 0.62
C THR A 106 8.69 -23.35 0.59
N LEU A 107 7.78 -22.70 1.32
CA LEU A 107 6.36 -23.04 1.34
C LEU A 107 5.55 -22.29 0.27
N ILE A 108 6.16 -21.31 -0.41
CA ILE A 108 5.52 -20.52 -1.47
C ILE A 108 5.98 -21.10 -2.81
N THR A 109 5.31 -22.17 -3.25
CA THR A 109 5.71 -22.93 -4.45
C THR A 109 4.90 -22.60 -5.68
N ASP A 110 3.69 -22.09 -5.49
CA ASP A 110 2.68 -21.85 -6.52
C ASP A 110 1.63 -20.85 -6.01
N GLU A 111 0.74 -20.42 -6.90
CA GLU A 111 -0.37 -19.52 -6.58
C GLU A 111 -1.24 -20.05 -5.43
N LYS A 112 -1.61 -21.33 -5.42
CA LYS A 112 -2.45 -21.92 -4.36
C LYS A 112 -1.78 -21.85 -2.99
N ALA A 113 -0.45 -21.95 -2.94
CA ALA A 113 0.31 -21.76 -1.70
C ALA A 113 0.24 -20.31 -1.22
N VAL A 114 0.29 -19.35 -2.13
CA VAL A 114 0.08 -17.93 -1.84
C VAL A 114 -1.34 -17.70 -1.32
N GLU A 115 -2.37 -18.24 -1.97
CA GLU A 115 -3.77 -18.11 -1.53
C GLU A 115 -3.98 -18.65 -0.11
N ARG A 116 -3.41 -19.81 0.21
CA ARG A 116 -3.47 -20.40 1.56
C ARG A 116 -2.81 -19.49 2.59
N LEU A 117 -1.66 -18.92 2.26
CA LEU A 117 -0.96 -17.96 3.12
C LEU A 117 -1.80 -16.70 3.32
N LEU A 118 -2.35 -16.11 2.26
CA LEU A 118 -3.21 -14.93 2.36
C LEU A 118 -4.43 -15.21 3.23
N SER A 119 -5.05 -16.37 3.03
CA SER A 119 -6.19 -16.83 3.83
C SER A 119 -5.83 -16.99 5.32
N SER A 120 -4.63 -17.50 5.64
CA SER A 120 -4.19 -17.66 7.02
C SER A 120 -3.85 -16.34 7.72
N LEU A 121 -3.48 -15.31 6.96
CA LEU A 121 -3.28 -13.95 7.49
C LEU A 121 -4.59 -13.30 7.94
N GLY A 122 -5.72 -13.66 7.32
CA GLY A 122 -7.00 -12.99 7.51
C GLY A 122 -7.00 -11.54 7.00
N PRO A 123 -8.04 -10.75 7.32
CA PRO A 123 -8.08 -9.32 7.05
C PRO A 123 -6.88 -8.61 7.67
N CYS A 124 -6.08 -7.92 6.85
CA CYS A 124 -4.86 -7.27 7.32
C CYS A 124 -4.51 -6.00 6.54
N PRO A 125 -3.75 -5.07 7.14
CA PRO A 125 -3.32 -3.86 6.45
C PRO A 125 -2.38 -4.21 5.30
N HIS A 126 -2.71 -3.79 4.09
CA HIS A 126 -1.88 -3.99 2.91
C HIS A 126 -1.98 -2.80 1.96
N LEU A 127 -0.99 -2.69 1.07
CA LEU A 127 -0.97 -1.70 0.01
C LEU A 127 -1.39 -2.34 -1.30
N ALA A 128 -2.22 -1.64 -2.08
CA ALA A 128 -2.66 -2.06 -3.39
C ALA A 128 -2.51 -0.94 -4.42
N THR A 129 -2.21 -1.30 -5.65
CA THR A 129 -2.31 -0.45 -6.84
C THR A 129 -2.74 -1.31 -8.03
N THR A 130 -3.39 -0.67 -8.99
CA THR A 130 -3.74 -1.26 -10.28
C THR A 130 -3.24 -0.35 -11.38
N HIS A 131 -2.90 -0.95 -12.51
CA HIS A 131 -2.60 -0.27 -13.75
C HIS A 131 -3.57 -0.80 -14.81
N PRO A 132 -4.73 -0.16 -14.98
CA PRO A 132 -5.64 -0.51 -16.06
C PRO A 132 -4.99 -0.22 -17.41
N ARG A 133 -5.26 -1.06 -18.39
CA ARG A 133 -4.86 -0.83 -19.78
C ARG A 133 -5.22 0.55 -20.27
N GLY A 134 -4.29 1.19 -20.99
CA GLY A 134 -4.50 2.50 -21.61
C GLY A 134 -4.63 3.64 -20.60
N GLU A 135 -4.45 3.37 -19.30
CA GLU A 135 -4.54 4.34 -18.23
C GLU A 135 -3.22 4.44 -17.46
N SER A 136 -3.08 5.48 -16.64
CA SER A 136 -1.96 5.56 -15.72
C SER A 136 -2.20 4.66 -14.51
N ALA A 137 -1.12 4.20 -13.88
CA ALA A 137 -1.24 3.43 -12.64
C ALA A 137 -1.97 4.25 -11.57
N SER A 138 -2.94 3.60 -10.92
CA SER A 138 -3.63 4.15 -9.77
C SER A 138 -2.64 4.43 -8.64
N PRO A 139 -2.83 5.50 -7.85
CA PRO A 139 -2.02 5.69 -6.65
C PRO A 139 -2.11 4.49 -5.71
N TRP A 140 -1.00 4.17 -5.05
CA TRP A 140 -0.98 3.16 -4.00
C TRP A 140 -1.93 3.55 -2.86
N THR A 141 -2.80 2.61 -2.49
CA THR A 141 -3.84 2.80 -1.47
C THR A 141 -3.70 1.76 -0.37
N TRP A 142 -3.95 2.17 0.88
CA TRP A 142 -4.00 1.25 2.02
C TRP A 142 -5.38 0.62 2.13
N CYS A 143 -5.40 -0.70 2.18
CA CYS A 143 -6.57 -1.52 2.42
C CYS A 143 -6.44 -2.21 3.80
N ASN A 144 -7.56 -2.65 4.38
CA ASN A 144 -7.61 -3.38 5.65
C ASN A 144 -8.55 -4.59 5.59
N ASP A 145 -8.89 -5.03 4.38
CA ASP A 145 -9.68 -6.22 4.11
C ASP A 145 -8.78 -7.44 3.89
N GLN A 146 -9.39 -8.56 3.51
CA GLN A 146 -8.70 -9.79 3.17
C GLN A 146 -7.88 -9.55 1.90
N PRO A 147 -6.53 -9.65 1.93
CA PRO A 147 -5.77 -9.66 0.68
C PRO A 147 -6.12 -10.92 -0.10
N PHE A 148 -6.25 -10.78 -1.41
CA PHE A 148 -6.50 -11.87 -2.33
C PHE A 148 -5.69 -11.66 -3.60
N ILE A 149 -5.43 -12.74 -4.33
CA ILE A 149 -4.75 -12.66 -5.63
C ILE A 149 -5.77 -12.15 -6.64
N LEU A 150 -5.44 -11.07 -7.33
CA LEU A 150 -6.32 -10.51 -8.34
C LEU A 150 -6.37 -11.44 -9.57
N PRO A 151 -7.49 -11.45 -10.33
CA PRO A 151 -7.57 -12.21 -11.57
C PRO A 151 -6.40 -11.90 -12.49
N HIS A 152 -5.75 -12.95 -12.98
CA HIS A 152 -4.61 -12.96 -13.89
C HIS A 152 -4.68 -14.23 -14.75
N ASP A 153 -3.76 -14.35 -15.73
CA ASP A 153 -3.75 -15.28 -16.87
C ASP A 153 -4.24 -14.68 -18.20
#